data_AF-A0A524CYD4-F1
#
_entry.id   AF-A0A524CYD4-F1
#
_cell.length_a   1.000
_cell.length_b   1.000
_cell.length_c   1.000
_cell.angle_alpha   90.00
_cell.angle_beta   90.00
_cell.angle_gamma   90.00
#
_symmetry.space_group_name_H-M   'P 1'
#
loop_
_entity.id
_entity.type
_entity.pdbx_description
1 polymer ?
#
loop_
_entity_poly.entity_id
_entity_poly.type
_entity_poly.pdbx_seq_one_letter_code
_entity_poly.pdbx_strand_id
1 'polypeptide(L)'
;MILKAIISKLDSFNIPMDLKETRKTIIAKIISYLLAVIGFIESLYILLVCHWVIPALIGGGLVAGGVLSTAFFIGMVNIEEIRESQEYSTLNFIYDIFEEISDQPHFLLKRFPDRLSSRYGGVTDTKIRQFWDYNFRKSAGEYLLSKENLLRLRDIFENFENYYLALQRIFNSQNQPSSRPEWTRIFGRVSESQKLSFGEIRTSCINLVDNALDGSLSYNEFMELLKIELSKIPGMVPLSREEFGSLMGGRPKSFMKAILGKLLTTKDYAYPDYLFSLNQITELEVELRSCLLVDAEKCMELINLYKEKNPDLTAFSSDIKKSFDEYYFDDILNIQWGLHMNKEEVLIPKMYWLGYFVADAWVNPEKNGIGFSQKEEDGERVRELANNIGLTPEKIHPYIKRLEDSTGEIKEYPQLQIDVASRHMYETLEYLGLIKYKEGRIGLLPVIKMLLNDAKRIASSSRGAQINPHILLTTKEGRLALALLRGFYDGDGQWQGKAVNKKDIVLYNSNFQLLKDIKEYFSCPNQILPRRHRPNNFKLTLGRELADAMFRVTNNVLKRKGYIDEEGNLLPDYT
;
A
#
# COMPACT_ATOMS: atom_id res chain seq x y z
N MET A 1 -26.36 -61.97 2.99
CA MET A 1 -26.30 -63.45 2.91
C MET A 1 -26.92 -64.14 4.12
N ILE A 2 -26.49 -63.83 5.35
CA ILE A 2 -26.98 -64.44 6.59
C ILE A 2 -28.51 -64.35 6.74
N LEU A 3 -29.10 -63.19 6.44
CA LEU A 3 -30.56 -63.01 6.52
C LEU A 3 -31.34 -63.95 5.57
N LYS A 4 -30.82 -64.20 4.36
CA LYS A 4 -31.43 -65.16 3.41
C LYS A 4 -31.33 -66.60 3.93
N ALA A 5 -30.22 -66.95 4.59
CA ALA A 5 -30.04 -68.26 5.20
C ALA A 5 -30.98 -68.48 6.40
N ILE A 6 -31.18 -67.45 7.24
CA ILE A 6 -32.12 -67.49 8.37
C ILE A 6 -33.56 -67.63 7.88
N ILE A 7 -33.97 -66.85 6.88
CA ILE A 7 -35.31 -66.93 6.28
C ILE A 7 -35.55 -68.32 5.68
N SER A 8 -34.59 -68.83 4.90
CA SER A 8 -34.67 -70.18 4.32
C SER A 8 -34.75 -71.28 5.40
N LYS A 9 -34.03 -71.15 6.52
CA LYS A 9 -34.12 -72.10 7.64
C LYS A 9 -35.46 -71.99 8.36
N LEU A 10 -36.01 -70.79 8.52
CA LEU A 10 -37.33 -70.58 9.13
C LEU A 10 -38.47 -71.09 8.24
N ASP A 11 -38.33 -71.06 6.92
CA ASP A 11 -39.28 -71.68 5.98
C ASP A 11 -39.25 -73.22 6.03
N SER A 12 -38.14 -73.82 6.48
CA SER A 12 -38.03 -75.28 6.63
C SER A 12 -38.74 -75.84 7.87
N PHE A 13 -39.16 -75.00 8.81
CA PHE A 13 -39.98 -75.41 9.94
C PHE A 13 -41.46 -75.34 9.54
N ASN A 14 -42.12 -76.50 9.47
CA ASN A 14 -43.51 -76.63 9.05
C ASN A 14 -44.46 -76.20 10.19
N ILE A 15 -44.55 -74.88 10.41
CA ILE A 15 -45.33 -74.27 11.50
C ILE A 15 -46.82 -74.19 11.09
N PRO A 16 -47.77 -74.57 11.97
CA PRO A 16 -49.21 -74.50 11.69
C PRO A 16 -49.69 -73.12 11.24
N MET A 17 -50.71 -73.09 10.38
CA MET A 17 -51.18 -71.87 9.70
C MET A 17 -51.74 -70.78 10.63
N ASP A 18 -52.11 -71.09 11.88
CA ASP A 18 -52.67 -70.14 12.84
C ASP A 18 -51.61 -69.22 13.50
N LEU A 19 -50.32 -69.53 13.34
CA LEU A 19 -49.21 -68.76 13.92
C LEU A 19 -48.54 -67.79 12.93
N LYS A 20 -49.17 -67.50 11.78
CA LYS A 20 -48.61 -66.60 10.75
C LYS A 20 -48.31 -65.18 11.26
N GLU A 21 -49.12 -64.65 12.16
CA GLU A 21 -48.90 -63.32 12.77
C GLU A 21 -47.74 -63.33 13.78
N THR A 22 -47.66 -64.37 14.60
CA THR A 22 -46.56 -64.61 15.54
C THR A 22 -45.22 -64.76 14.79
N ARG A 23 -45.23 -65.45 13.64
CA ARG A 23 -44.06 -65.63 12.77
C ARG A 23 -43.55 -64.29 12.20
N LYS A 24 -44.45 -63.43 11.71
CA LYS A 24 -44.07 -62.08 11.23
C LYS A 24 -43.45 -61.25 12.36
N THR A 25 -44.02 -61.32 13.55
CA THR A 25 -43.53 -60.58 14.72
C THR A 25 -42.15 -61.05 15.17
N ILE A 26 -41.90 -62.36 15.18
CA ILE A 26 -40.59 -62.93 15.51
C ILE A 26 -39.54 -62.54 14.47
N ILE A 27 -39.87 -62.62 13.18
CA ILE A 27 -38.95 -62.22 12.09
C ILE A 27 -38.62 -60.73 12.20
N ALA A 28 -39.60 -59.87 12.48
CA ALA A 28 -39.37 -58.44 12.66
C ALA A 28 -38.43 -58.15 13.85
N LYS A 29 -38.60 -58.85 14.98
CA LYS A 29 -37.71 -58.71 16.14
C LYS A 29 -36.29 -59.20 15.85
N ILE A 30 -36.13 -60.30 15.12
CA ILE A 30 -34.81 -60.81 14.72
C ILE A 30 -34.11 -59.83 13.76
N ILE A 31 -34.84 -59.26 12.80
CA ILE A 31 -34.29 -58.25 11.88
C ILE A 31 -33.86 -57.00 12.66
N SER A 32 -34.70 -56.51 13.57
CA SER A 32 -34.38 -55.35 14.39
C SER A 32 -33.13 -55.57 15.25
N TYR A 33 -33.00 -56.75 15.86
CA TYR A 33 -31.80 -57.12 16.63
C TYR A 33 -30.55 -57.22 15.76
N LEU A 34 -30.64 -57.82 14.58
CA LEU A 34 -29.52 -57.91 13.65
C LEU A 34 -29.07 -56.52 13.16
N LEU A 35 -30.00 -55.61 12.89
CA LEU A 35 -29.68 -54.23 12.53
C LEU A 35 -28.98 -53.48 13.67
N ALA A 36 -29.41 -53.68 14.91
CA ALA A 36 -28.74 -53.10 16.08
C ALA A 36 -27.31 -53.64 16.26
N VAL A 37 -27.10 -54.95 16.05
CA VAL A 37 -25.76 -55.56 16.10
C VAL A 37 -24.86 -55.04 14.97
N ILE A 38 -25.40 -54.85 13.76
CA ILE A 38 -24.65 -54.26 12.65
C ILE A 38 -24.25 -52.82 12.98
N GLY A 39 -25.18 -51.98 13.48
CA GLY A 39 -24.88 -50.61 13.89
C GLY A 39 -23.83 -50.54 15.02
N PHE A 40 -23.85 -51.50 15.95
CA PHE A 40 -22.83 -51.63 16.98
C PHE A 40 -21.46 -52.01 16.40
N ILE A 41 -21.40 -52.96 15.45
CA ILE A 41 -20.16 -53.36 14.77
C ILE A 41 -19.59 -52.20 13.94
N GLU A 42 -20.43 -51.44 13.23
CA GLU A 42 -20.01 -50.25 12.49
C GLU A 42 -19.45 -49.18 13.43
N SER A 43 -20.10 -48.96 14.57
CA SER A 43 -19.61 -48.02 15.59
C SER A 43 -18.27 -48.48 16.18
N LEU A 44 -18.11 -49.78 16.43
CA LEU A 44 -16.86 -50.37 16.91
C LEU A 44 -15.75 -50.28 15.85
N TYR A 45 -16.10 -50.46 14.57
CA TYR A 45 -15.18 -50.33 13.44
C TYR A 45 -14.73 -48.89 13.26
N ILE A 46 -15.62 -47.90 13.38
CA ILE A 46 -15.27 -46.47 13.39
C ILE A 46 -14.33 -46.17 14.55
N LEU A 47 -14.61 -46.67 15.76
CA LEU A 47 -13.75 -46.52 16.93
C LEU A 47 -12.37 -47.15 16.71
N LEU A 48 -12.30 -48.34 16.12
CA LEU A 48 -11.05 -49.02 15.76
C LEU A 48 -10.27 -48.25 14.68
N VAL A 49 -10.93 -47.78 13.63
CA VAL A 49 -10.29 -46.97 12.57
C VAL A 49 -9.78 -45.65 13.16
N CYS A 50 -10.54 -44.98 14.04
CA CYS A 50 -10.05 -43.82 14.77
C CYS A 50 -8.86 -44.16 15.68
N HIS A 51 -8.85 -45.32 16.34
CA HIS A 51 -7.74 -45.76 17.18
C HIS A 51 -6.48 -46.14 16.41
N TRP A 52 -6.56 -46.50 15.13
CA TRP A 52 -5.40 -46.84 14.31
C TRP A 52 -4.91 -45.69 13.42
N VAL A 53 -5.83 -44.84 12.94
CA VAL A 53 -5.50 -43.70 12.07
C VAL A 53 -4.95 -42.52 12.86
N ILE A 54 -5.40 -42.31 14.11
CA ILE A 54 -4.93 -41.20 14.95
C ILE A 54 -3.45 -41.40 15.37
N PRO A 55 -2.99 -42.59 15.80
CA PRO A 55 -1.57 -42.81 16.09
C PRO A 55 -0.67 -42.76 14.85
N ALA A 56 -1.16 -43.17 13.68
CA ALA A 56 -0.40 -43.07 12.42
C ALA A 56 -0.25 -41.60 11.94
N LEU A 57 -1.26 -40.76 12.15
CA LEU A 57 -1.19 -39.32 11.88
C LEU A 57 -0.34 -38.57 12.92
N ILE A 58 -0.35 -39.00 14.19
CA ILE A 58 0.51 -38.43 15.24
C ILE A 58 1.98 -38.88 15.06
N GLY A 59 2.22 -40.12 14.62
CA GLY A 59 3.56 -40.63 14.30
C GLY A 59 4.18 -39.97 13.07
N GLY A 60 3.39 -39.74 12.01
CA GLY A 60 3.83 -38.96 10.83
C GLY A 60 4.05 -37.48 11.15
N GLY A 61 3.23 -36.90 12.05
CA GLY A 61 3.40 -35.53 12.55
C GLY A 61 4.63 -35.33 13.42
N LEU A 62 5.07 -36.34 14.18
CA LEU A 62 6.27 -36.27 15.03
C LEU A 62 7.57 -36.38 14.23
N VAL A 63 7.61 -37.12 13.12
CA VAL A 63 8.80 -37.18 12.25
C VAL A 63 8.89 -35.94 11.36
N ALA A 64 7.77 -35.43 10.84
CA ALA A 64 7.74 -34.15 10.12
C ALA A 64 8.01 -32.96 11.04
N GLY A 65 7.49 -32.99 12.27
CA GLY A 65 7.76 -32.00 13.32
C GLY A 65 9.19 -32.06 13.83
N GLY A 66 9.79 -33.25 13.94
CA GLY A 66 11.20 -33.44 14.27
C GLY A 66 12.12 -32.91 13.17
N VAL A 67 11.87 -33.21 11.90
CA VAL A 67 12.70 -32.72 10.78
C VAL A 67 12.50 -31.21 10.54
N LEU A 68 11.29 -30.67 10.73
CA LEU A 68 11.04 -29.22 10.69
C LEU A 68 11.63 -28.50 11.91
N SER A 69 11.59 -29.11 13.09
CA SER A 69 12.24 -28.59 14.30
C SER A 69 13.76 -28.59 14.13
N THR A 70 14.36 -29.66 13.64
CA THR A 70 15.81 -29.73 13.43
C THR A 70 16.26 -28.82 12.28
N ALA A 71 15.49 -28.68 11.20
CA ALA A 71 15.76 -27.69 10.15
C ALA A 71 15.57 -26.24 10.63
N PHE A 72 14.61 -26.00 11.53
CA PHE A 72 14.41 -24.70 12.18
C PHE A 72 15.51 -24.40 13.21
N PHE A 73 16.00 -25.40 13.94
CA PHE A 73 17.14 -25.28 14.86
C PHE A 73 18.47 -25.13 14.12
N ILE A 74 18.70 -25.83 13.01
CA ILE A 74 19.87 -25.59 12.14
C ILE A 74 19.78 -24.20 11.49
N GLY A 75 18.57 -23.75 11.16
CA GLY A 75 18.32 -22.35 10.74
C GLY A 75 18.57 -21.33 11.85
N MET A 76 18.20 -21.60 13.10
CA MET A 76 18.44 -20.70 14.23
C MET A 76 19.88 -20.72 14.75
N VAL A 77 20.58 -21.86 14.70
CA VAL A 77 22.00 -21.97 15.02
C VAL A 77 22.84 -21.23 13.98
N ASN A 78 22.46 -21.27 12.69
CA ASN A 78 23.06 -20.40 11.69
C ASN A 78 22.72 -18.91 11.91
N ILE A 79 21.55 -18.57 12.47
CA ILE A 79 21.21 -17.18 12.83
C ILE A 79 22.05 -16.67 14.00
N GLU A 80 22.43 -17.53 14.95
CA GLU A 80 23.34 -17.17 16.05
C GLU A 80 24.78 -16.96 15.58
N GLU A 81 25.26 -17.76 14.62
CA GLU A 81 26.57 -17.56 13.99
C GLU A 81 26.59 -16.34 13.03
N ILE A 82 25.47 -16.04 12.37
CA ILE A 82 25.27 -14.79 11.60
C ILE A 82 25.18 -13.56 12.54
N ARG A 83 24.68 -13.74 13.77
CA ARG A 83 24.52 -12.69 14.80
C ARG A 83 25.83 -12.08 15.28
N GLU A 84 26.93 -12.82 15.24
CA GLU A 84 28.25 -12.28 15.57
C GLU A 84 28.88 -11.47 14.42
N SER A 85 28.22 -11.43 13.25
CA SER A 85 28.73 -10.71 12.07
C SER A 85 27.79 -9.65 11.48
N GLN A 86 26.53 -9.53 11.94
CA GLN A 86 25.58 -8.61 11.32
C GLN A 86 25.37 -7.30 12.10
N GLU A 87 25.64 -6.23 11.36
CA GLU A 87 25.23 -4.84 11.56
C GLU A 87 23.75 -4.72 11.99
N TYR A 88 23.41 -3.62 12.66
CA TYR A 88 22.09 -3.34 13.22
C TYR A 88 20.97 -3.45 12.16
N SER A 89 20.31 -4.63 12.12
CA SER A 89 19.36 -5.01 11.08
C SER A 89 18.08 -4.17 11.08
N THR A 90 17.42 -4.08 9.92
CA THR A 90 16.13 -3.37 9.77
C THR A 90 15.03 -3.94 10.64
N LEU A 91 15.06 -5.24 10.89
CA LEU A 91 14.09 -5.85 11.79
C LEU A 91 14.29 -5.37 13.22
N ASN A 92 15.53 -5.31 13.70
CA ASN A 92 15.86 -4.76 15.03
C ASN A 92 15.50 -3.28 15.11
N PHE A 93 15.84 -2.50 14.09
CA PHE A 93 15.47 -1.08 14.02
C PHE A 93 13.95 -0.86 14.06
N ILE A 94 13.15 -1.66 13.32
CA ILE A 94 11.68 -1.59 13.40
C ILE A 94 11.22 -1.87 14.83
N TYR A 95 11.77 -2.88 15.49
CA TYR A 95 11.37 -3.22 16.85
C TYR A 95 11.74 -2.13 17.84
N ASP A 96 12.95 -1.58 17.79
CA ASP A 96 13.40 -0.56 18.73
C ASP A 96 12.61 0.75 18.58
N ILE A 97 12.34 1.20 17.35
CA ILE A 97 11.51 2.39 17.13
C ILE A 97 10.07 2.12 17.59
N PHE A 98 9.55 0.92 17.33
CA PHE A 98 8.20 0.56 17.74
C PHE A 98 8.06 0.50 19.26
N GLU A 99 9.09 0.02 19.95
CA GLU A 99 9.18 0.01 21.41
C GLU A 99 9.18 1.45 21.95
N GLU A 100 10.09 2.28 21.47
CA GLU A 100 10.24 3.66 21.92
C GLU A 100 8.95 4.48 21.70
N ILE A 101 8.29 4.30 20.55
CA ILE A 101 7.01 4.96 20.28
C ILE A 101 5.90 4.43 21.20
N SER A 102 5.87 3.13 21.49
CA SER A 102 4.85 2.50 22.34
C SER A 102 4.89 3.01 23.78
N ASP A 103 6.05 3.50 24.22
CA ASP A 103 6.25 4.16 25.52
C ASP A 103 5.76 5.62 25.56
N GLN A 104 5.21 6.14 24.46
CA GLN A 104 4.70 7.51 24.33
C GLN A 104 3.17 7.52 24.15
N PRO A 105 2.38 7.18 25.18
CA PRO A 105 0.92 7.03 25.08
C PRO A 105 0.22 8.31 24.62
N HIS A 106 0.70 9.48 25.06
CA HIS A 106 0.13 10.78 24.68
C HIS A 106 0.25 11.06 23.17
N PHE A 107 1.39 10.71 22.57
CA PHE A 107 1.60 10.81 21.13
C PHE A 107 0.64 9.92 20.36
N LEU A 108 0.51 8.66 20.79
CA LEU A 108 -0.32 7.68 20.12
C LEU A 108 -1.81 8.04 20.18
N LEU A 109 -2.25 8.59 21.30
CA LEU A 109 -3.63 9.09 21.46
C LEU A 109 -3.89 10.34 20.61
N LYS A 110 -2.91 11.24 20.48
CA LYS A 110 -3.02 12.43 19.64
C LYS A 110 -3.05 12.07 18.14
N ARG A 111 -2.21 11.12 17.72
CA ARG A 111 -2.05 10.73 16.31
C ARG A 111 -3.14 9.79 15.82
N PHE A 112 -3.57 8.88 16.70
CA PHE A 112 -4.63 7.91 16.44
C PHE A 112 -5.75 8.09 17.46
N PRO A 113 -6.50 9.20 17.40
CA PRO A 113 -7.58 9.48 18.38
C PRO A 113 -8.62 8.35 18.41
N ASP A 114 -8.79 7.64 17.29
CA ASP A 114 -9.66 6.47 17.16
C ASP A 114 -9.15 5.24 17.95
N ARG A 115 -7.95 5.25 18.53
CA ARG A 115 -7.45 4.19 19.44
C ARG A 115 -8.32 4.04 20.68
N LEU A 116 -8.79 5.16 21.22
CA LEU A 116 -9.74 5.15 22.34
C LEU A 116 -11.05 4.46 21.95
N SER A 117 -11.43 4.54 20.67
CA SER A 117 -12.65 3.91 20.19
C SER A 117 -12.49 2.42 19.86
N SER A 118 -11.33 1.97 19.37
CA SER A 118 -11.28 0.70 18.63
C SER A 118 -10.44 -0.43 19.22
N ARG A 119 -9.51 -0.23 20.17
CA ARG A 119 -8.52 -1.29 20.47
C ARG A 119 -8.02 -1.50 21.90
N TYR A 120 -8.67 -0.97 22.95
CA TYR A 120 -8.41 -1.44 24.32
C TYR A 120 -9.51 -2.39 24.80
N GLY A 121 -9.15 -3.67 24.92
CA GLY A 121 -10.03 -4.74 25.34
C GLY A 121 -10.50 -4.57 26.78
N GLY A 122 -11.80 -4.29 26.92
CA GLY A 122 -12.58 -4.38 28.14
C GLY A 122 -13.99 -3.85 27.90
N VAL A 123 -14.09 -2.69 27.26
CA VAL A 123 -15.35 -2.07 26.83
C VAL A 123 -15.08 -1.37 25.50
N THR A 124 -15.38 -2.02 24.37
CA THR A 124 -15.09 -1.43 23.04
C THR A 124 -16.07 -0.30 22.72
N ASP A 125 -15.70 0.72 21.92
CA ASP A 125 -16.69 1.67 21.36
C ASP A 125 -17.72 0.96 20.50
N THR A 126 -17.47 -0.27 20.04
CA THR A 126 -18.47 -1.12 19.40
C THR A 126 -19.37 -1.85 20.39
N LYS A 127 -18.94 -2.19 21.61
CA LYS A 127 -19.83 -2.72 22.67
C LYS A 127 -20.53 -1.59 23.40
N ILE A 128 -19.90 -0.43 23.57
CA ILE A 128 -20.52 0.83 23.94
C ILE A 128 -21.50 1.18 22.81
N ARG A 129 -21.11 1.42 21.56
CA ARG A 129 -22.08 1.59 20.46
C ARG A 129 -23.09 0.47 20.26
N GLN A 130 -22.85 -0.81 20.51
CA GLN A 130 -23.89 -1.85 20.37
C GLN A 130 -24.85 -1.84 21.56
N PHE A 131 -24.33 -1.59 22.76
CA PHE A 131 -25.11 -1.32 23.96
C PHE A 131 -25.88 0.01 23.86
N TRP A 132 -25.37 0.96 23.10
CA TRP A 132 -25.92 2.29 22.89
C TRP A 132 -26.84 2.36 21.67
N ASP A 133 -26.55 1.72 20.53
CA ASP A 133 -27.39 1.60 19.32
C ASP A 133 -28.64 0.75 19.59
N TYR A 134 -28.53 -0.26 20.46
CA TYR A 134 -29.69 -0.99 20.96
C TYR A 134 -30.65 -0.09 21.75
N ASN A 135 -30.14 0.99 22.37
CA ASN A 135 -30.90 1.96 23.16
C ASN A 135 -31.21 3.27 22.39
N PHE A 136 -30.45 3.61 21.35
CA PHE A 136 -30.57 4.80 20.51
C PHE A 136 -31.92 4.83 19.78
N ARG A 137 -32.45 3.65 19.43
CA ARG A 137 -33.76 3.50 18.79
C ARG A 137 -34.95 3.73 19.73
N LYS A 138 -34.75 3.88 21.05
CA LYS A 138 -35.85 4.03 22.03
C LYS A 138 -36.11 5.47 22.51
N SER A 139 -35.19 6.41 22.31
CA SER A 139 -35.36 7.77 22.84
C SER A 139 -34.36 8.74 22.21
N ALA A 140 -34.74 9.33 21.08
CA ALA A 140 -33.92 10.26 20.30
C ALA A 140 -33.96 11.72 20.80
N GLY A 141 -34.07 11.95 22.12
CA GLY A 141 -34.39 13.28 22.67
C GLY A 141 -33.30 13.95 23.49
N GLU A 142 -32.59 13.22 24.34
CA GLU A 142 -31.66 13.83 25.32
C GLU A 142 -30.45 12.93 25.51
N TYR A 143 -29.25 13.52 25.41
CA TYR A 143 -27.95 12.87 25.62
C TYR A 143 -27.72 12.57 27.12
N LEU A 144 -28.59 11.75 27.72
CA LEU A 144 -28.45 11.29 29.09
C LEU A 144 -28.01 9.82 29.08
N LEU A 145 -26.82 9.58 29.63
CA LEU A 145 -26.41 8.24 30.05
C LEU A 145 -27.46 7.71 31.03
N SER A 146 -28.17 6.64 30.66
CA SER A 146 -29.14 6.06 31.59
C SER A 146 -28.43 5.61 32.86
N LYS A 147 -29.12 5.72 34.00
CA LYS A 147 -28.62 5.23 35.30
C LYS A 147 -28.12 3.80 35.23
N GLU A 148 -28.78 2.93 34.46
CA GLU A 148 -28.39 1.54 34.23
C GLU A 148 -27.02 1.43 33.53
N ASN A 149 -26.74 2.31 32.57
CA ASN A 149 -25.48 2.32 31.82
C ASN A 149 -24.31 2.78 32.68
N LEU A 150 -24.52 3.81 33.50
CA LEU A 150 -23.53 4.27 34.46
C LEU A 150 -23.24 3.19 35.52
N LEU A 151 -24.27 2.51 36.03
CA LEU A 151 -24.09 1.40 36.97
C LEU A 151 -23.30 0.22 36.38
N ARG A 152 -23.50 -0.09 35.09
CA ARG A 152 -22.70 -1.11 34.40
C ARG A 152 -21.25 -0.67 34.19
N LEU A 153 -21.01 0.61 33.90
CA LEU A 153 -19.66 1.14 33.79
C LEU A 153 -18.94 1.14 35.14
N ARG A 154 -19.66 1.45 36.22
CA ARG A 154 -19.20 1.33 37.61
C ARG A 154 -18.78 -0.09 37.93
N ASP A 155 -19.60 -1.10 37.61
CA ASP A 155 -19.30 -2.52 37.81
C ASP A 155 -18.04 -2.96 37.04
N ILE A 156 -17.83 -2.43 35.84
CA ILE A 156 -16.60 -2.69 35.06
C ILE A 156 -15.37 -2.11 35.77
N PHE A 157 -15.43 -0.88 36.29
CA PHE A 157 -14.31 -0.29 37.03
C PHE A 157 -14.10 -0.96 38.38
N GLU A 158 -15.17 -1.41 39.05
CA GLU A 158 -15.09 -2.20 40.28
C GLU A 158 -14.37 -3.54 40.05
N ASN A 159 -14.54 -4.15 38.88
CA ASN A 159 -13.92 -5.42 38.49
C ASN A 159 -12.64 -5.28 37.64
N PHE A 160 -12.17 -4.05 37.39
CA PHE A 160 -11.07 -3.75 36.46
C PHE A 160 -9.78 -4.50 36.78
N GLU A 161 -9.46 -4.62 38.08
CA GLU A 161 -8.29 -5.34 38.58
C GLU A 161 -8.39 -6.86 38.31
N ASN A 162 -9.58 -7.45 38.44
CA ASN A 162 -9.82 -8.87 38.16
C ASN A 162 -9.68 -9.19 36.66
N TYR A 163 -10.15 -8.30 35.77
CA TYR A 163 -9.98 -8.45 34.34
C TYR A 163 -8.50 -8.35 33.91
N TYR A 164 -7.78 -7.40 34.49
CA TYR A 164 -6.35 -7.22 34.23
C TYR A 164 -5.52 -8.42 34.71
N LEU A 165 -5.78 -8.91 35.93
CA LEU A 165 -5.15 -10.12 36.48
C LEU A 165 -5.52 -11.38 35.69
N ALA A 166 -6.75 -11.49 35.18
CA ALA A 166 -7.17 -12.60 34.33
C ALA A 166 -6.44 -12.59 32.97
N LEU A 167 -6.27 -11.42 32.35
CA LEU A 167 -5.46 -11.26 31.14
C LEU A 167 -4.00 -11.67 31.39
N GLN A 168 -3.39 -11.21 32.49
CA GLN A 168 -2.05 -11.64 32.89
C GLN A 168 -1.95 -13.17 33.05
N ARG A 169 -2.93 -13.80 33.69
CA ARG A 169 -2.97 -15.27 33.85
C ARG A 169 -3.09 -15.99 32.51
N ILE A 170 -3.93 -15.50 31.60
CA ILE A 170 -4.08 -16.07 30.25
C ILE A 170 -2.75 -15.97 29.50
N PHE A 171 -2.11 -14.79 29.51
CA PHE A 171 -0.79 -14.57 28.90
C PHE A 171 0.31 -15.44 29.52
N ASN A 172 0.29 -15.65 30.84
CA ASN A 172 1.27 -16.50 31.52
C ASN A 172 1.00 -18.01 31.30
N SER A 173 -0.25 -18.41 31.09
CA SER A 173 -0.64 -19.82 30.93
C SER A 173 -0.45 -20.39 29.52
N GLN A 174 -0.37 -19.54 28.48
CA GLN A 174 -0.20 -19.98 27.09
C GLN A 174 1.28 -20.12 26.67
N ASN A 175 2.23 -19.97 27.59
CA ASN A 175 3.67 -19.96 27.32
C ASN A 175 4.38 -21.14 28.01
N GLN A 176 4.69 -22.20 27.25
CA GLN A 176 5.64 -23.23 27.71
C GLN A 176 7.09 -22.72 27.68
N PRO A 177 7.98 -23.21 28.58
CA PRO A 177 9.22 -22.52 28.92
C PRO A 177 10.36 -22.61 27.90
N SER A 178 10.28 -23.47 26.88
CA SER A 178 11.43 -23.84 26.03
C SER A 178 11.62 -23.00 24.77
N SER A 179 10.79 -21.98 24.52
CA SER A 179 10.95 -21.06 23.39
C SER A 179 10.53 -19.65 23.81
N ARG A 180 11.28 -19.04 24.74
CA ARG A 180 11.03 -17.65 25.14
C ARG A 180 11.51 -16.70 24.05
N PRO A 181 10.65 -15.87 23.44
CA PRO A 181 11.10 -14.65 22.81
C PRO A 181 11.11 -13.54 23.88
N GLU A 182 12.03 -12.59 23.75
CA GLU A 182 12.34 -11.55 24.74
C GLU A 182 11.12 -10.69 25.15
N TRP A 183 10.08 -10.63 24.32
CA TRP A 183 8.81 -9.97 24.66
C TRP A 183 8.03 -10.60 25.83
N THR A 184 8.33 -11.84 26.21
CA THR A 184 7.73 -12.46 27.42
C THR A 184 8.33 -11.92 28.73
N ARG A 185 9.50 -11.25 28.70
CA ARG A 185 10.02 -10.47 29.82
C ARG A 185 9.23 -9.16 30.04
N ILE A 186 8.58 -8.65 28.99
CA ILE A 186 7.91 -7.32 28.94
C ILE A 186 6.59 -7.30 29.75
N PHE A 187 5.89 -8.42 29.90
CA PHE A 187 4.63 -8.47 30.69
C PHE A 187 4.83 -8.91 32.15
N GLY A 188 6.06 -9.23 32.55
CA GLY A 188 6.37 -10.01 33.74
C GLY A 188 7.01 -9.24 34.87
N ARG A 189 6.42 -8.11 35.30
CA ARG A 189 6.43 -7.55 36.68
C ARG A 189 5.87 -6.13 36.66
N VAL A 190 4.59 -6.01 36.98
CA VAL A 190 4.03 -4.72 37.42
C VAL A 190 4.72 -4.37 38.72
N SER A 191 5.45 -3.26 38.74
CA SER A 191 6.07 -2.74 39.96
C SER A 191 4.98 -2.41 40.98
N GLU A 192 5.29 -2.49 42.28
CA GLU A 192 4.30 -2.18 43.32
C GLU A 192 3.80 -0.73 43.24
N SER A 193 4.65 0.18 42.75
CA SER A 193 4.28 1.56 42.39
C SER A 193 3.24 1.65 41.27
N GLN A 194 3.31 0.78 40.26
CA GLN A 194 2.30 0.73 39.22
C GLN A 194 0.96 0.19 39.75
N LYS A 195 0.97 -0.85 40.60
CA LYS A 195 -0.27 -1.35 41.24
C LYS A 195 -0.97 -0.28 42.08
N LEU A 196 -0.19 0.52 42.83
CA LEU A 196 -0.71 1.66 43.59
C LEU A 196 -1.36 2.70 42.65
N SER A 197 -0.70 3.06 41.54
CA SER A 197 -1.27 3.98 40.53
C SER A 197 -2.55 3.45 39.87
N PHE A 198 -2.67 2.13 39.67
CA PHE A 198 -3.89 1.51 39.13
C PHE A 198 -5.07 1.58 40.11
N GLY A 199 -4.83 1.39 41.41
CA GLY A 199 -5.85 1.54 42.43
C GLY A 199 -6.39 2.96 42.52
N GLU A 200 -5.51 3.96 42.40
CA GLU A 200 -5.86 5.37 42.37
C GLU A 200 -6.70 5.74 41.14
N ILE A 201 -6.29 5.29 39.95
CA ILE A 201 -7.03 5.53 38.70
C ILE A 201 -8.39 4.83 38.73
N ARG A 202 -8.45 3.58 39.19
CA ARG A 202 -9.72 2.85 39.39
C ARG A 202 -10.67 3.66 40.26
N THR A 203 -10.17 4.14 41.40
CA THR A 203 -10.97 4.92 42.35
C THR A 203 -11.43 6.23 41.72
N SER A 204 -10.56 6.92 40.98
CA SER A 204 -10.93 8.15 40.28
C SER A 204 -12.02 7.91 39.22
N CYS A 205 -11.89 6.86 38.40
CA CYS A 205 -12.90 6.49 37.42
C CYS A 205 -14.25 6.13 38.06
N ILE A 206 -14.26 5.43 39.20
CA ILE A 206 -15.49 5.13 39.96
C ILE A 206 -16.13 6.42 40.46
N ASN A 207 -15.34 7.33 41.04
CA ASN A 207 -15.83 8.62 41.52
C ASN A 207 -16.44 9.46 40.39
N LEU A 208 -15.84 9.46 39.19
CA LEU A 208 -16.41 10.14 38.03
C LEU A 208 -17.76 9.55 37.63
N VAL A 209 -17.92 8.22 37.72
CA VAL A 209 -19.20 7.54 37.43
C VAL A 209 -20.24 7.86 38.51
N ASP A 210 -19.86 7.87 39.78
CA ASP A 210 -20.75 8.22 40.89
C ASP A 210 -21.21 9.69 40.80
N ASN A 211 -20.31 10.60 40.43
CA ASN A 211 -20.62 12.01 40.17
C ASN A 211 -21.48 12.22 38.90
N ALA A 212 -21.43 11.31 37.93
CA ALA A 212 -22.37 11.34 36.80
C ALA A 212 -23.74 10.77 37.20
N LEU A 213 -23.79 9.79 38.12
CA LEU A 213 -25.01 9.17 38.64
C LEU A 213 -25.83 10.11 39.53
N ASP A 214 -25.17 10.95 40.31
CA ASP A 214 -25.82 11.94 41.18
C ASP A 214 -26.17 13.25 40.46
N GLY A 215 -25.74 13.40 39.20
CA GLY A 215 -25.98 14.57 38.37
C GLY A 215 -25.04 15.75 38.62
N SER A 216 -23.96 15.55 39.39
CA SER A 216 -22.95 16.58 39.67
C SER A 216 -21.98 16.83 38.51
N LEU A 217 -21.89 15.91 37.54
CA LEU A 217 -21.17 16.10 36.28
C LEU A 217 -22.12 16.09 35.08
N SER A 218 -21.97 17.08 34.19
CA SER A 218 -22.57 16.99 32.86
C SER A 218 -21.90 15.88 32.04
N TYR A 219 -22.60 15.38 31.02
CA TYR A 219 -22.08 14.33 30.15
C TYR A 219 -20.72 14.68 29.52
N ASN A 220 -20.56 15.92 29.03
CA ASN A 220 -19.33 16.35 28.38
C ASN A 220 -18.17 16.45 29.38
N GLU A 221 -18.43 16.96 30.59
CA GLU A 221 -17.42 17.04 31.65
C GLU A 221 -17.00 15.64 32.12
N PHE A 222 -17.97 14.73 32.30
CA PHE A 222 -17.70 13.33 32.62
C PHE A 222 -16.78 12.68 31.57
N MET A 223 -17.07 12.86 30.28
CA MET A 223 -16.29 12.25 29.19
C MET A 223 -14.86 12.80 29.11
N GLU A 224 -14.66 14.10 29.29
CA GLU A 224 -13.32 14.69 29.27
C GLU A 224 -12.49 14.27 30.49
N LEU A 225 -13.10 14.26 31.69
CA LEU A 225 -12.41 13.81 32.91
C LEU A 225 -12.07 12.32 32.86
N LEU A 226 -12.96 11.49 32.29
CA LEU A 226 -12.72 10.06 32.14
C LEU A 226 -11.55 9.77 31.19
N LYS A 227 -11.42 10.53 30.09
CA LYS A 227 -10.25 10.43 29.20
C LYS A 227 -8.97 10.78 29.92
N ILE A 228 -8.98 11.85 30.72
CA ILE A 228 -7.83 12.28 31.51
C ILE A 228 -7.41 11.17 32.48
N GLU A 229 -8.35 10.59 33.23
CA GLU A 229 -8.03 9.52 34.18
C GLU A 229 -7.52 8.24 33.51
N LEU A 230 -8.15 7.81 32.41
CA LEU A 230 -7.68 6.64 31.67
C LEU A 230 -6.31 6.86 31.02
N SER A 231 -5.95 8.11 30.69
CA SER A 231 -4.63 8.44 30.15
C SER A 231 -3.49 8.33 31.19
N LYS A 232 -3.82 8.30 32.48
CA LYS A 232 -2.85 8.11 33.56
C LYS A 232 -2.44 6.66 33.73
N ILE A 233 -3.14 5.71 33.09
CA ILE A 233 -2.82 4.29 33.16
C ILE A 233 -1.41 4.09 32.59
N PRO A 234 -0.40 3.78 33.43
CA PRO A 234 0.95 3.60 32.94
C PRO A 234 1.01 2.26 32.23
N GLY A 235 1.17 2.30 30.92
CA GLY A 235 1.38 1.10 30.13
C GLY A 235 1.68 1.46 28.68
N MET A 236 2.69 0.79 28.11
CA MET A 236 2.93 0.75 26.68
C MET A 236 1.60 0.62 25.95
N VAL A 237 1.33 1.55 25.05
CA VAL A 237 0.25 1.34 24.09
C VAL A 237 0.88 0.70 22.88
N PRO A 238 0.81 -0.64 22.72
CA PRO A 238 1.52 -1.31 21.64
C PRO A 238 1.06 -0.70 20.33
N LEU A 239 1.95 0.00 19.64
CA LEU A 239 1.71 0.52 18.30
C LEU A 239 1.20 -0.65 17.43
N SER A 240 0.24 -0.46 16.53
CA SER A 240 -0.12 -1.54 15.60
C SER A 240 0.82 -1.49 14.40
N ARG A 241 0.98 -2.62 13.71
CA ARG A 241 1.72 -2.66 12.44
C ARG A 241 1.12 -1.69 11.43
N GLU A 242 -0.20 -1.52 11.44
CA GLU A 242 -0.86 -0.58 10.53
C GLU A 242 -0.56 0.88 10.88
N GLU A 243 -0.52 1.20 12.17
CA GLU A 243 -0.24 2.54 12.68
C GLU A 243 1.23 2.90 12.44
N PHE A 244 2.17 2.00 12.72
CA PHE A 244 3.57 2.18 12.36
C PHE A 244 3.73 2.37 10.84
N GLY A 245 3.03 1.57 10.03
CA GLY A 245 3.05 1.71 8.57
C GLY A 245 2.54 3.06 8.08
N SER A 246 1.60 3.68 8.80
CA SER A 246 1.11 5.02 8.49
C SER A 246 2.09 6.14 8.87
N LEU A 247 2.92 5.93 9.90
CA LEU A 247 4.01 6.86 10.25
C LEU A 247 5.12 6.87 9.21
N MET A 248 5.29 5.76 8.49
CA MET A 248 6.27 5.57 7.42
C MET A 248 5.76 6.04 6.03
N GLY A 249 4.74 6.90 5.96
CA GLY A 249 4.17 7.40 4.70
C GLY A 249 3.37 6.38 3.87
N GLY A 250 3.26 5.13 4.32
CA GLY A 250 2.60 4.05 3.60
C GLY A 250 1.08 3.98 3.82
N ARG A 251 0.34 3.34 2.88
CA ARG A 251 -1.06 2.96 3.15
C ARG A 251 -1.09 1.96 4.33
N PRO A 252 -1.86 2.23 5.42
CA PRO A 252 -1.70 1.56 6.72
C PRO A 252 -1.69 0.03 6.67
N LYS A 253 -2.52 -0.61 5.84
CA LYS A 253 -2.72 -2.06 5.88
C LYS A 253 -1.73 -2.89 5.05
N SER A 254 -1.10 -2.31 4.03
CA SER A 254 -0.29 -3.06 3.06
C SER A 254 1.21 -2.95 3.30
N PHE A 255 1.67 -1.81 3.81
CA PHE A 255 3.10 -1.50 3.92
C PHE A 255 3.83 -2.43 4.90
N MET A 256 3.46 -2.43 6.18
CA MET A 256 4.13 -3.26 7.19
C MET A 256 3.88 -4.75 7.02
N LYS A 257 2.71 -5.13 6.48
CA LYS A 257 2.44 -6.51 6.11
C LYS A 257 3.40 -6.99 5.01
N ALA A 258 3.72 -6.14 4.04
CA ALA A 258 4.68 -6.45 2.99
C ALA A 258 6.12 -6.52 3.53
N ILE A 259 6.53 -5.56 4.37
CA ILE A 259 7.90 -5.51 4.93
C ILE A 259 8.15 -6.68 5.89
N LEU A 260 7.27 -6.89 6.87
CA LEU A 260 7.42 -8.01 7.80
C LEU A 260 7.21 -9.36 7.11
N GLY A 261 6.38 -9.41 6.05
CA GLY A 261 6.29 -10.58 5.19
C GLY A 261 7.64 -10.92 4.55
N LYS A 262 8.34 -9.93 3.98
CA LYS A 262 9.67 -10.09 3.38
C LYS A 262 10.75 -10.47 4.40
N LEU A 263 10.67 -9.94 5.62
CA LEU A 263 11.64 -10.20 6.68
C LEU A 263 11.43 -11.56 7.38
N LEU A 264 10.20 -12.09 7.42
CA LEU A 264 9.84 -13.26 8.24
C LEU A 264 9.53 -14.55 7.47
N THR A 265 9.46 -14.54 6.13
CA THR A 265 9.19 -15.77 5.36
C THR A 265 10.44 -16.65 5.20
N THR A 266 10.38 -17.87 5.74
CA THR A 266 11.53 -18.76 5.96
C THR A 266 11.85 -19.78 4.86
N LYS A 267 11.26 -19.71 3.65
CA LYS A 267 11.47 -20.80 2.67
C LYS A 267 12.23 -20.49 1.39
N ASP A 268 12.05 -19.36 0.70
CA ASP A 268 12.82 -19.06 -0.53
C ASP A 268 12.99 -17.55 -0.84
N TYR A 269 12.49 -16.67 0.05
CA TYR A 269 12.39 -15.22 -0.17
C TYR A 269 12.63 -14.40 1.12
N ALA A 270 13.35 -14.96 2.10
CA ALA A 270 13.85 -14.14 3.20
C ALA A 270 14.85 -13.16 2.61
N TYR A 271 14.63 -11.85 2.80
CA TYR A 271 15.61 -10.81 2.48
C TYR A 271 16.26 -10.36 3.79
N PRO A 272 17.21 -11.14 4.35
CA PRO A 272 17.89 -10.76 5.59
C PRO A 272 18.60 -9.39 5.46
N ASP A 273 18.91 -8.97 4.24
CA ASP A 273 19.62 -7.72 3.92
C ASP A 273 18.67 -6.58 3.50
N TYR A 274 17.35 -6.69 3.73
CA TYR A 274 16.44 -5.58 3.47
C TYR A 274 16.80 -4.39 4.37
N LEU A 275 17.14 -3.25 3.79
CA LEU A 275 17.35 -1.98 4.50
C LEU A 275 16.11 -1.09 4.38
N PHE A 276 16.02 0.03 5.09
CA PHE A 276 15.11 1.14 4.73
C PHE A 276 15.83 2.14 3.84
N SER A 277 15.14 2.77 2.91
CA SER A 277 15.76 3.81 2.10
C SER A 277 16.00 5.09 2.90
N LEU A 278 16.96 5.91 2.49
CA LEU A 278 17.20 7.20 3.11
C LEU A 278 15.95 8.11 3.11
N ASN A 279 15.12 8.04 2.06
CA ASN A 279 13.87 8.78 1.98
C ASN A 279 12.87 8.29 3.05
N GLN A 280 12.70 6.97 3.19
CA GLN A 280 11.82 6.39 4.22
C GLN A 280 12.26 6.76 5.63
N ILE A 281 13.58 6.72 5.89
CA ILE A 281 14.14 7.14 7.17
C ILE A 281 13.94 8.64 7.40
N THR A 282 14.08 9.48 6.36
CA THR A 282 13.88 10.93 6.47
C THR A 282 12.40 11.28 6.72
N GLU A 283 11.47 10.60 6.05
CA GLU A 283 10.03 10.77 6.29
C GLU A 283 9.65 10.39 7.72
N LEU A 284 10.16 9.26 8.22
CA LEU A 284 9.99 8.86 9.61
C LEU A 284 10.57 9.92 10.57
N GLU A 285 11.76 10.45 10.27
CA GLU A 285 12.41 11.48 11.07
C GLU A 285 11.53 12.73 11.20
N VAL A 286 11.01 13.23 10.07
CA VAL A 286 10.11 14.39 10.02
C VAL A 286 8.84 14.14 10.81
N GLU A 287 8.20 12.98 10.61
CA GLU A 287 6.95 12.64 11.29
C GLU A 287 7.16 12.57 12.81
N LEU A 288 8.20 11.87 13.27
CA LEU A 288 8.51 11.74 14.70
C LEU A 288 8.85 13.08 15.34
N ARG A 289 9.68 13.91 14.70
CA ARG A 289 10.00 15.26 15.22
C ARG A 289 8.75 16.14 15.31
N SER A 290 7.88 16.09 14.30
CA SER A 290 6.66 16.90 14.27
C SER A 290 5.68 16.53 15.38
N CYS A 291 5.66 15.26 15.78
CA CYS A 291 4.64 14.74 16.68
C CYS A 291 5.10 14.54 18.12
N LEU A 292 6.34 14.08 18.34
CA LEU A 292 6.92 13.82 19.66
C LEU A 292 7.63 15.05 20.24
N LEU A 293 7.96 16.07 19.44
CA LEU A 293 8.66 17.28 19.87
C LEU A 293 9.92 16.96 20.68
N VAL A 294 9.94 17.29 21.98
CA VAL A 294 11.05 17.03 22.91
C VAL A 294 11.24 15.54 23.20
N ASP A 295 10.20 14.73 23.10
CA ASP A 295 10.26 13.29 23.37
C ASP A 295 10.83 12.48 22.19
N ALA A 296 11.19 13.15 21.08
CA ALA A 296 11.70 12.49 19.88
C ALA A 296 13.17 12.04 19.98
N GLU A 297 13.94 12.53 20.96
CA GLU A 297 15.41 12.39 21.01
C GLU A 297 15.88 10.94 20.91
N LYS A 298 15.27 10.03 21.68
CA LYS A 298 15.63 8.60 21.66
C LYS A 298 15.33 7.93 20.32
N CYS A 299 14.22 8.27 19.67
CA CYS A 299 13.96 7.78 18.32
C CYS A 299 15.00 8.31 17.32
N MET A 300 15.46 9.56 17.49
CA MET A 300 16.51 10.13 16.64
C MET A 300 17.86 9.43 16.85
N GLU A 301 18.18 9.05 18.08
CA GLU A 301 19.37 8.24 18.39
C GLU A 301 19.32 6.88 17.68
N LEU A 302 18.18 6.19 17.74
CA LEU A 302 17.96 4.92 17.03
C LEU A 302 18.06 5.07 15.50
N ILE A 303 17.49 6.14 14.94
CA ILE A 303 17.61 6.47 13.50
C ILE A 303 19.06 6.72 13.11
N ASN A 304 19.81 7.47 13.91
CA ASN A 304 21.21 7.77 13.62
C ASN A 304 22.09 6.53 13.76
N LEU A 305 21.85 5.69 14.76
CA LEU A 305 22.49 4.39 14.91
C LEU A 305 22.23 3.52 13.67
N TYR A 306 20.99 3.48 13.19
CA TYR A 306 20.63 2.77 11.97
C TYR A 306 21.35 3.30 10.73
N LYS A 307 21.41 4.62 10.54
CA LYS A 307 22.17 5.26 9.43
C LYS A 307 23.67 4.95 9.51
N GLU A 308 24.27 5.01 10.70
CA GLU A 308 25.69 4.76 10.92
C GLU A 308 26.06 3.30 10.61
N LYS A 309 25.23 2.36 11.06
CA LYS A 309 25.46 0.91 10.86
C LYS A 309 25.09 0.41 9.47
N ASN A 310 24.42 1.24 8.67
CA ASN A 310 24.02 0.88 7.31
C ASN A 310 24.36 2.04 6.36
N PRO A 311 25.65 2.40 6.17
CA PRO A 311 26.06 3.61 5.43
C PRO A 311 25.59 3.60 3.97
N ASP A 312 25.33 2.42 3.41
CA ASP A 312 24.77 2.19 2.08
C ASP A 312 23.23 2.18 2.09
N LEU A 313 22.58 3.08 2.87
CA LEU A 313 21.15 3.39 2.72
C LEU A 313 20.90 4.03 1.34
N THR A 314 21.05 3.25 0.28
CA THR A 314 20.66 3.65 -1.06
C THR A 314 19.16 3.94 -1.05
N ALA A 315 18.72 4.86 -1.91
CA ALA A 315 17.32 5.29 -1.96
C ALA A 315 16.30 4.16 -2.27
N PHE A 316 16.76 2.92 -2.47
CA PHE A 316 15.99 1.78 -2.96
C PHE A 316 16.40 0.45 -2.29
N SER A 317 16.12 0.31 -1.01
CA SER A 317 16.42 -0.92 -0.26
C SER A 317 15.39 -2.05 -0.43
N SER A 318 14.39 -1.92 -1.32
CA SER A 318 13.53 -3.05 -1.73
C SER A 318 13.87 -3.64 -3.09
N ASP A 319 14.82 -3.04 -3.84
CA ASP A 319 14.94 -3.28 -5.29
C ASP A 319 16.30 -3.81 -5.72
N ILE A 320 16.90 -4.73 -4.94
CA ILE A 320 17.98 -5.59 -5.46
C ILE A 320 17.47 -6.53 -6.60
N LYS A 321 16.19 -6.46 -7.01
CA LYS A 321 15.71 -7.12 -8.25
C LYS A 321 14.38 -6.61 -8.84
N LYS A 322 13.96 -5.36 -8.62
CA LYS A 322 12.95 -4.79 -9.52
C LYS A 322 13.68 -4.31 -10.76
N SER A 323 13.38 -4.95 -11.89
CA SER A 323 14.02 -4.65 -13.17
C SER A 323 13.60 -3.30 -13.76
N PHE A 324 13.06 -2.35 -12.96
CA PHE A 324 12.70 -0.97 -13.31
C PHE A 324 12.23 -0.16 -12.08
N ASP A 325 12.40 1.16 -12.13
CA ASP A 325 11.92 2.17 -11.18
C ASP A 325 10.41 2.40 -11.35
N GLU A 326 9.61 1.78 -10.50
CA GLU A 326 8.16 1.96 -10.49
C GLU A 326 7.70 3.35 -10.01
N TYR A 327 8.56 4.08 -9.29
CA TYR A 327 8.32 5.40 -8.69
C TYR A 327 8.80 6.55 -9.58
N TYR A 328 9.17 6.26 -10.84
CA TYR A 328 9.78 7.23 -11.75
C TYR A 328 9.01 8.57 -11.82
N PHE A 329 7.68 8.55 -11.79
CA PHE A 329 6.84 9.75 -11.90
C PHE A 329 6.42 10.39 -10.56
N ASP A 330 6.77 9.82 -9.41
CA ASP A 330 6.33 10.30 -8.09
C ASP A 330 6.84 11.71 -7.78
N ASP A 331 8.03 12.04 -8.28
CA ASP A 331 8.59 13.38 -8.16
C ASP A 331 7.72 14.46 -8.79
N ILE A 332 6.95 14.11 -9.83
CA ILE A 332 5.99 15.03 -10.46
C ILE A 332 4.71 15.13 -9.60
N LEU A 333 4.29 14.02 -8.99
CA LEU A 333 3.14 14.01 -8.08
C LEU A 333 3.40 14.90 -6.85
N ASN A 334 4.63 14.90 -6.34
CA ASN A 334 5.05 15.79 -5.26
C ASN A 334 4.90 17.28 -5.60
N ILE A 335 5.11 17.67 -6.87
CA ILE A 335 4.83 19.04 -7.32
C ILE A 335 3.34 19.36 -7.17
N GLN A 336 2.46 18.45 -7.57
CA GLN A 336 1.00 18.63 -7.45
C GLN A 336 0.53 18.74 -5.99
N TRP A 337 1.28 18.15 -5.05
CA TRP A 337 1.02 18.27 -3.61
C TRP A 337 1.72 19.46 -2.94
N GLY A 338 2.45 20.29 -3.69
CA GLY A 338 3.20 21.43 -3.14
C GLY A 338 4.48 21.05 -2.40
N LEU A 339 4.95 19.81 -2.53
CA LEU A 339 6.18 19.31 -1.94
C LEU A 339 7.36 19.59 -2.90
N HIS A 340 7.99 20.76 -2.74
CA HIS A 340 9.09 21.22 -3.60
C HIS A 340 10.46 20.60 -3.23
N MET A 341 10.53 19.28 -3.14
CA MET A 341 11.72 18.57 -2.64
C MET A 341 12.80 18.36 -3.71
N ASN A 342 12.44 18.38 -4.99
CA ASN A 342 13.34 17.91 -6.06
C ASN A 342 14.04 19.02 -6.84
N LYS A 343 15.31 18.74 -7.17
CA LYS A 343 16.14 19.55 -8.07
C LYS A 343 15.52 19.57 -9.47
N GLU A 344 15.56 20.73 -10.11
CA GLU A 344 15.00 20.93 -11.45
C GLU A 344 15.59 19.97 -12.50
N GLU A 345 16.88 19.65 -12.39
CA GLU A 345 17.60 18.75 -13.31
C GLU A 345 17.09 17.31 -13.28
N VAL A 346 16.45 16.89 -12.18
CA VAL A 346 15.79 15.59 -12.04
C VAL A 346 14.38 15.63 -12.67
N LEU A 347 13.68 16.75 -12.51
CA LEU A 347 12.29 16.91 -12.94
C LEU A 347 12.15 17.13 -14.44
N ILE A 348 13.08 17.85 -15.10
CA ILE A 348 12.97 18.13 -16.54
C ILE A 348 12.87 16.85 -17.39
N PRO A 349 13.76 15.83 -17.24
CA PRO A 349 13.64 14.58 -18.00
C PRO A 349 12.33 13.84 -17.73
N LYS A 350 11.88 13.81 -16.46
CA LYS A 350 10.61 13.16 -16.08
C LYS A 350 9.40 13.84 -16.72
N MET A 351 9.39 15.18 -16.74
CA MET A 351 8.34 15.97 -17.40
C MET A 351 8.35 15.78 -18.92
N TYR A 352 9.53 15.71 -19.53
CA TYR A 352 9.68 15.37 -20.95
C TYR A 352 9.05 14.00 -21.25
N TRP A 353 9.42 12.96 -20.51
CA TRP A 353 8.84 11.62 -20.72
C TRP A 353 7.34 11.57 -20.44
N LEU A 354 6.85 12.31 -19.44
CA LEU A 354 5.40 12.44 -19.22
C LEU A 354 4.70 13.05 -20.44
N GLY A 355 5.29 14.06 -21.08
CA GLY A 355 4.79 14.63 -22.33
C GLY A 355 4.74 13.64 -23.48
N TYR A 356 5.79 12.82 -23.59
CA TYR A 356 5.84 11.75 -24.58
C TYR A 356 4.77 10.69 -24.31
N PHE A 357 4.52 10.35 -23.04
CA PHE A 357 3.44 9.41 -22.68
C PHE A 357 2.06 9.96 -23.03
N VAL A 358 1.85 11.26 -22.82
CA VAL A 358 0.63 11.96 -23.27
C VAL A 358 0.47 11.82 -24.79
N ALA A 359 1.54 11.93 -25.58
CA ALA A 359 1.47 11.69 -27.02
C ALA A 359 1.19 10.21 -27.35
N ASP A 360 2.13 9.32 -27.07
CA ASP A 360 2.22 8.01 -27.74
C ASP A 360 2.05 6.78 -26.84
N ALA A 361 2.13 6.92 -25.51
CA ALA A 361 1.94 5.77 -24.63
C ALA A 361 0.48 5.26 -24.67
N TRP A 362 0.28 3.96 -24.41
CA TRP A 362 -1.02 3.40 -24.12
C TRP A 362 -1.11 2.95 -22.67
N VAL A 363 -2.33 2.91 -22.15
CA VAL A 363 -2.64 2.40 -20.82
C VAL A 363 -3.48 1.14 -20.97
N ASN A 364 -3.20 0.14 -20.14
CA ASN A 364 -3.95 -1.10 -20.02
C ASN A 364 -4.52 -1.20 -18.59
N PRO A 365 -5.75 -0.72 -18.35
CA PRO A 365 -6.38 -0.75 -17.04
C PRO A 365 -6.50 -2.16 -16.44
N GLU A 366 -6.76 -3.19 -17.28
CA GLU A 366 -6.95 -4.57 -16.81
C GLU A 366 -5.68 -5.14 -16.18
N LYS A 367 -4.51 -4.76 -16.71
CA LYS A 367 -3.21 -5.22 -16.22
C LYS A 367 -2.50 -4.22 -15.32
N ASN A 368 -3.12 -3.06 -15.05
CA ASN A 368 -2.43 -1.88 -14.52
C ASN A 368 -1.11 -1.63 -15.27
N GLY A 369 -1.18 -1.77 -16.60
CA GLY A 369 -0.05 -1.72 -17.50
C GLY A 369 0.06 -0.37 -18.19
N ILE A 370 1.28 0.08 -18.44
CA ILE A 370 1.56 1.17 -19.36
C ILE A 370 2.51 0.62 -20.40
N GLY A 371 2.29 0.94 -21.66
CA GLY A 371 3.21 0.56 -22.70
C GLY A 371 3.57 1.74 -23.60
N PHE A 372 4.72 1.61 -24.23
CA PHE A 372 5.28 2.59 -25.13
C PHE A 372 5.93 1.89 -26.30
N SER A 373 5.60 2.30 -27.52
CA SER A 373 6.19 1.77 -28.74
C SER A 373 6.50 2.88 -29.71
N GLN A 374 7.58 2.67 -30.44
CA GLN A 374 7.98 3.50 -31.57
C GLN A 374 8.33 2.61 -32.73
N LYS A 375 8.37 3.17 -33.93
CA LYS A 375 8.91 2.45 -35.07
C LYS A 375 10.35 2.02 -34.80
N GLU A 376 10.78 0.94 -35.44
CA GLU A 376 12.13 0.43 -35.27
C GLU A 376 13.22 1.49 -35.62
N GLU A 377 12.96 2.34 -36.63
CA GLU A 377 13.82 3.47 -37.01
C GLU A 377 14.02 4.50 -35.87
N ASP A 378 13.02 4.65 -34.99
CA ASP A 378 13.03 5.55 -33.84
C ASP A 378 13.28 4.77 -32.52
N GLY A 379 13.76 3.53 -32.62
CA GLY A 379 13.90 2.60 -31.52
C GLY A 379 14.82 3.05 -30.38
N GLU A 380 15.73 3.99 -30.65
CA GLU A 380 16.58 4.64 -29.65
C GLU A 380 15.75 5.28 -28.53
N ARG A 381 14.59 5.89 -28.85
CA ARG A 381 13.71 6.49 -27.83
C ARG A 381 13.14 5.47 -26.87
N VAL A 382 12.82 4.28 -27.35
CA VAL A 382 12.34 3.18 -26.50
C VAL A 382 13.43 2.73 -25.55
N ARG A 383 14.68 2.64 -26.03
CA ARG A 383 15.86 2.30 -25.21
C ARG A 383 16.18 3.39 -24.19
N GLU A 384 16.11 4.66 -24.60
CA GLU A 384 16.35 5.80 -23.72
C GLU A 384 15.33 5.84 -22.59
N LEU A 385 14.03 5.67 -22.90
CA LEU A 385 12.99 5.57 -21.89
C LEU A 385 13.21 4.37 -20.97
N ALA A 386 13.47 3.20 -21.54
CA ALA A 386 13.73 1.97 -20.79
C ALA A 386 14.85 2.19 -19.78
N ASN A 387 15.98 2.75 -20.21
CA ASN A 387 17.09 3.08 -19.33
C ASN A 387 16.72 4.11 -18.25
N ASN A 388 15.97 5.17 -18.61
CA ASN A 388 15.52 6.18 -17.65
C ASN A 388 14.64 5.60 -16.54
N ILE A 389 13.77 4.65 -16.89
CA ILE A 389 12.92 3.96 -15.90
C ILE A 389 13.59 2.70 -15.35
N GLY A 390 14.86 2.44 -15.64
CA GLY A 390 15.60 1.28 -15.11
C GLY A 390 15.22 -0.09 -15.69
N LEU A 391 14.52 -0.14 -16.82
CA LEU A 391 14.24 -1.38 -17.55
C LEU A 391 15.51 -1.99 -18.16
N THR A 392 15.66 -3.30 -18.04
CA THR A 392 16.74 -4.03 -18.70
C THR A 392 16.45 -4.19 -20.21
N PRO A 393 17.49 -4.28 -21.07
CA PRO A 393 17.31 -4.37 -22.53
C PRO A 393 16.40 -5.53 -22.99
N GLU A 394 16.34 -6.63 -22.22
CA GLU A 394 15.52 -7.80 -22.54
C GLU A 394 14.01 -7.54 -22.39
N LYS A 395 13.63 -6.44 -21.73
CA LYS A 395 12.23 -5.99 -21.63
C LYS A 395 11.79 -5.21 -22.87
N ILE A 396 12.73 -4.78 -23.71
CA ILE A 396 12.46 -4.16 -25.00
C ILE A 396 12.28 -5.29 -26.01
N HIS A 397 11.10 -5.35 -26.62
CA HIS A 397 10.79 -6.43 -27.55
C HIS A 397 10.31 -5.88 -28.90
N PRO A 398 10.67 -6.54 -30.00
CA PRO A 398 10.16 -6.19 -31.31
C PRO A 398 8.67 -6.54 -31.41
N TYR A 399 7.92 -5.71 -32.11
CA TYR A 399 6.50 -5.87 -32.37
C TYR A 399 6.21 -5.48 -33.82
N ILE A 400 5.41 -6.28 -34.52
CA ILE A 400 4.98 -5.94 -35.89
C ILE A 400 3.55 -5.40 -35.82
N LYS A 401 3.40 -4.09 -36.02
CA LYS A 401 2.10 -3.45 -36.11
C LYS A 401 1.53 -3.66 -37.51
N ARG A 402 0.38 -4.33 -37.62
CA ARG A 402 -0.32 -4.56 -38.88
C ARG A 402 -1.47 -3.57 -39.04
N LEU A 403 -1.45 -2.75 -40.09
CA LEU A 403 -2.53 -1.82 -40.42
C LEU A 403 -3.01 -2.07 -41.83
N GLU A 404 -4.33 -2.22 -41.98
CA GLU A 404 -4.98 -2.24 -43.28
C GLU A 404 -5.04 -0.81 -43.84
N ASP A 405 -4.58 -0.62 -45.06
CA ASP A 405 -4.63 0.68 -45.72
C ASP A 405 -5.96 0.92 -46.46
N SER A 406 -6.08 2.06 -47.15
CA SER A 406 -7.30 2.41 -47.89
C SER A 406 -7.62 1.49 -49.07
N THR A 407 -6.68 0.64 -49.49
CA THR A 407 -6.87 -0.35 -50.56
C THR A 407 -7.22 -1.74 -50.02
N GLY A 408 -7.25 -1.91 -48.69
CA GLY A 408 -7.45 -3.22 -48.06
C GLY A 408 -6.17 -4.03 -47.90
N GLU A 409 -5.01 -3.49 -48.31
CA GLU A 409 -3.73 -4.17 -48.14
C GLU A 409 -3.24 -4.05 -46.70
N ILE A 410 -2.83 -5.18 -46.12
CA ILE A 410 -2.22 -5.20 -44.78
C ILE A 410 -0.76 -4.77 -44.92
N LYS A 411 -0.43 -3.61 -44.36
CA LYS A 411 0.94 -3.11 -44.22
C LYS A 411 1.50 -3.45 -42.85
N GLU A 412 2.72 -3.96 -42.83
CA GLU A 412 3.46 -4.27 -41.61
C GLU A 412 4.42 -3.13 -41.28
N TYR A 413 4.42 -2.70 -40.01
CA TYR A 413 5.28 -1.64 -39.49
C TYR A 413 6.07 -2.21 -38.31
N PRO A 414 7.36 -2.52 -38.49
CA PRO A 414 8.22 -2.94 -37.39
C PRO A 414 8.32 -1.86 -36.32
N GLN A 415 8.17 -2.27 -35.07
CA GLN A 415 8.22 -1.42 -33.87
C GLN A 415 9.12 -2.04 -32.81
N LEU A 416 9.70 -1.20 -31.96
CA LEU A 416 10.20 -1.61 -30.66
C LEU A 416 9.22 -1.16 -29.59
N GLN A 417 8.98 -2.00 -28.59
CA GLN A 417 8.06 -1.67 -27.50
C GLN A 417 8.57 -2.10 -26.14
N ILE A 418 8.10 -1.38 -25.12
CA ILE A 418 8.16 -1.78 -23.72
C ILE A 418 6.75 -1.86 -23.16
N ASP A 419 6.53 -2.85 -22.29
CA ASP A 419 5.31 -3.01 -21.51
C ASP A 419 5.66 -3.10 -20.03
N VAL A 420 5.15 -2.16 -19.25
CA VAL A 420 5.39 -2.05 -17.81
C VAL A 420 4.12 -2.39 -17.07
N ALA A 421 4.06 -3.58 -16.48
CA ALA A 421 3.00 -3.97 -15.56
C ALA A 421 3.34 -3.47 -14.14
N SER A 422 2.97 -2.22 -13.84
CA SER A 422 3.18 -1.59 -12.53
C SER A 422 1.94 -0.89 -12.06
N ARG A 423 1.33 -1.44 -11.00
CA ARG A 423 0.18 -0.81 -10.34
C ARG A 423 0.51 0.59 -9.82
N HIS A 424 1.68 0.77 -9.23
CA HIS A 424 2.08 2.07 -8.67
C HIS A 424 2.23 3.12 -9.78
N MET A 425 3.02 2.82 -10.82
CA MET A 425 3.20 3.74 -11.94
C MET A 425 1.87 4.07 -12.64
N TYR A 426 0.99 3.07 -12.78
CA TYR A 426 -0.36 3.25 -13.31
C TYR A 426 -1.19 4.21 -12.45
N GLU A 427 -1.27 3.99 -11.13
CA GLU A 427 -1.98 4.87 -10.20
C GLU A 427 -1.38 6.29 -10.23
N THR A 428 -0.05 6.44 -10.23
CA THR A 428 0.63 7.75 -10.32
C THR A 428 0.27 8.49 -11.61
N LEU A 429 0.32 7.82 -12.77
CA LEU A 429 -0.06 8.44 -14.05
C LEU A 429 -1.56 8.74 -14.13
N GLU A 430 -2.41 7.91 -13.51
CA GLU A 430 -3.84 8.20 -13.35
C GLU A 430 -4.06 9.48 -12.54
N TYR A 431 -3.38 9.64 -11.41
CA TYR A 431 -3.43 10.85 -10.58
C TYR A 431 -2.96 12.10 -11.33
N LEU A 432 -1.89 11.97 -12.13
CA LEU A 432 -1.40 13.04 -13.01
C LEU A 432 -2.37 13.37 -14.16
N GLY A 433 -3.38 12.52 -14.40
CA GLY A 433 -4.46 12.74 -15.34
C GLY A 433 -4.27 12.09 -16.71
N LEU A 434 -3.26 11.23 -16.90
CA LEU A 434 -2.97 10.62 -18.20
C LEU A 434 -4.15 9.81 -18.74
N ILE A 435 -4.84 9.04 -17.89
CA ILE A 435 -5.96 8.20 -18.30
C ILE A 435 -7.12 9.07 -18.79
N LYS A 436 -7.51 10.08 -18.00
CA LYS A 436 -8.56 11.04 -18.38
C LYS A 436 -8.21 11.75 -19.69
N TYR A 437 -6.92 12.02 -19.92
CA TYR A 437 -6.45 12.59 -21.17
C TYR A 437 -6.63 11.61 -22.35
N LYS A 438 -6.20 10.35 -22.21
CA LYS A 438 -6.32 9.33 -23.28
C LYS A 438 -7.79 9.02 -23.61
N GLU A 439 -8.69 9.18 -22.65
CA GLU A 439 -10.15 9.10 -22.84
C GLU A 439 -10.76 10.38 -23.47
N GLY A 440 -9.96 11.41 -23.75
CA GLY A 440 -10.42 12.68 -24.32
C GLY A 440 -11.24 13.54 -23.35
N ARG A 441 -11.25 13.23 -22.05
CA ARG A 441 -12.05 13.95 -21.03
C ARG A 441 -11.42 15.27 -20.59
N ILE A 442 -10.12 15.44 -20.80
CA ILE A 442 -9.38 16.67 -20.48
C ILE A 442 -8.48 17.07 -21.66
N GLY A 443 -8.16 18.35 -21.76
CA GLY A 443 -7.17 18.87 -22.71
C GLY A 443 -5.75 18.69 -22.17
N LEU A 444 -5.24 19.70 -21.45
CA LEU A 444 -3.93 19.65 -20.81
C LEU A 444 -4.00 19.06 -19.39
N LEU A 445 -2.94 18.36 -18.95
CA LEU A 445 -2.88 17.77 -17.60
C LEU A 445 -3.01 18.86 -16.50
N PRO A 446 -3.72 18.58 -15.39
CA PRO A 446 -3.92 19.56 -14.30
C PRO A 446 -2.62 20.14 -13.73
N VAL A 447 -1.61 19.28 -13.50
CA VAL A 447 -0.28 19.70 -13.00
C VAL A 447 0.38 20.74 -13.91
N ILE A 448 0.16 20.66 -15.23
CA ILE A 448 0.75 21.59 -16.19
C ILE A 448 0.01 22.93 -16.18
N LYS A 449 -1.31 22.93 -16.05
CA LYS A 449 -2.10 24.16 -15.89
C LYS A 449 -1.65 24.92 -14.64
N MET A 450 -1.44 24.20 -13.54
CA MET A 450 -0.92 24.75 -12.29
C MET A 450 0.48 25.37 -12.50
N LEU A 451 1.44 24.61 -13.05
CA LEU A 451 2.79 25.08 -13.32
C LEU A 451 2.82 26.34 -14.21
N LEU A 452 1.99 26.38 -15.27
CA LEU A 452 1.92 27.54 -16.17
C LEU A 452 1.31 28.77 -15.48
N ASN A 453 0.33 28.58 -14.61
CA ASN A 453 -0.24 29.68 -13.82
C ASN A 453 0.76 30.22 -12.79
N ASP A 454 1.49 29.34 -12.10
CA ASP A 454 2.53 29.72 -11.16
C ASP A 454 3.68 30.45 -11.86
N ALA A 455 4.14 29.93 -13.01
CA ALA A 455 5.14 30.59 -13.84
C ALA A 455 4.73 32.01 -14.22
N LYS A 456 3.49 32.19 -14.69
CA LYS A 456 2.93 33.51 -15.05
C LYS A 456 2.83 34.43 -13.84
N ARG A 457 2.40 33.92 -12.67
CA ARG A 457 2.30 34.70 -11.42
C ARG A 457 3.68 35.19 -10.96
N ILE A 458 4.67 34.32 -10.91
CA ILE A 458 6.05 34.62 -10.50
C ILE A 458 6.66 35.66 -11.44
N ALA A 459 6.50 35.45 -12.75
CA ALA A 459 7.08 36.36 -13.73
C ALA A 459 6.41 37.74 -13.76
N SER A 460 5.08 37.80 -13.60
CA SER A 460 4.32 39.07 -13.57
C SER A 460 4.72 39.93 -12.38
N SER A 461 4.94 39.30 -11.22
CA SER A 461 5.41 39.97 -9.99
C SER A 461 6.80 40.58 -10.15
N SER A 462 7.58 40.11 -11.12
CA SER A 462 8.96 40.50 -11.31
C SER A 462 9.16 41.62 -12.34
N ARG A 463 8.27 41.79 -13.33
CA ARG A 463 8.56 42.65 -14.50
C ARG A 463 7.40 43.41 -15.16
N GLY A 464 6.15 43.31 -14.71
CA GLY A 464 5.01 43.97 -15.41
C GLY A 464 4.92 43.64 -16.91
N ALA A 465 5.57 42.57 -17.33
CA ALA A 465 5.85 42.27 -18.74
C ALA A 465 4.71 41.48 -19.36
N GLN A 466 4.48 41.74 -20.64
CA GLN A 466 3.54 40.99 -21.47
C GLN A 466 3.90 39.50 -21.47
N ILE A 467 2.91 38.63 -21.29
CA ILE A 467 3.09 37.17 -21.24
C ILE A 467 3.53 36.70 -22.64
N ASN A 468 4.82 36.42 -22.80
CA ASN A 468 5.39 35.79 -23.99
C ASN A 468 6.00 34.42 -23.65
N PRO A 469 6.19 33.51 -24.62
CA PRO A 469 6.75 32.19 -24.35
C PRO A 469 8.14 32.21 -23.69
N HIS A 470 8.96 33.24 -23.95
CA HIS A 470 10.27 33.38 -23.32
C HIS A 470 10.19 33.64 -21.81
N ILE A 471 9.08 34.18 -21.31
CA ILE A 471 8.89 34.39 -19.88
C ILE A 471 8.89 33.06 -19.11
N LEU A 472 8.40 31.98 -19.74
CA LEU A 472 8.36 30.65 -19.16
C LEU A 472 9.77 30.09 -18.89
N LEU A 473 10.78 30.55 -19.65
CA LEU A 473 12.18 30.16 -19.42
C LEU A 473 12.75 30.75 -18.13
N THR A 474 12.15 31.81 -17.59
CA THR A 474 12.71 32.53 -16.42
C THR A 474 12.37 31.85 -15.09
N THR A 475 11.34 31.02 -15.07
CA THR A 475 10.84 30.33 -13.87
C THR A 475 11.08 28.82 -13.96
N LYS A 476 11.28 28.15 -12.82
CA LYS A 476 11.39 26.68 -12.77
C LYS A 476 10.12 26.03 -13.33
N GLU A 477 8.96 26.53 -12.94
CA GLU A 477 7.65 25.99 -13.30
C GLU A 477 7.39 26.06 -14.80
N GLY A 478 7.72 27.20 -15.42
CA GLY A 478 7.60 27.39 -16.85
C GLY A 478 8.55 26.47 -17.64
N ARG A 479 9.77 26.25 -17.16
CA ARG A 479 10.71 25.30 -17.79
C ARG A 479 10.20 23.86 -17.69
N LEU A 480 9.64 23.45 -16.55
CA LEU A 480 9.02 22.12 -16.41
C LEU A 480 7.83 21.92 -17.37
N ALA A 481 6.97 22.94 -17.53
CA ALA A 481 5.86 22.88 -18.49
C ALA A 481 6.34 22.82 -19.95
N LEU A 482 7.40 23.58 -20.29
CA LEU A 482 8.03 23.52 -21.62
C LEU A 482 8.67 22.16 -21.90
N ALA A 483 9.27 21.51 -20.88
CA ALA A 483 9.81 20.15 -21.03
C ALA A 483 8.71 19.14 -21.38
N LEU A 484 7.54 19.22 -20.74
CA LEU A 484 6.39 18.39 -21.12
C LEU A 484 5.92 18.69 -22.56
N LEU A 485 5.79 19.96 -22.94
CA LEU A 485 5.40 20.32 -24.31
C LEU A 485 6.40 19.78 -25.34
N ARG A 486 7.70 19.78 -25.01
CA ARG A 486 8.75 19.20 -25.84
C ARG A 486 8.56 17.71 -26.06
N GLY A 487 8.36 16.94 -24.98
CA GLY A 487 8.13 15.49 -25.10
C GLY A 487 6.85 15.17 -25.85
N PHE A 488 5.79 15.96 -25.66
CA PHE A 488 4.56 15.83 -26.44
C PHE A 488 4.81 16.08 -27.94
N TYR A 489 5.58 17.12 -28.28
CA TYR A 489 5.95 17.41 -29.66
C TYR A 489 6.79 16.29 -30.28
N ASP A 490 7.72 15.67 -29.54
CA ASP A 490 8.54 14.59 -30.11
C ASP A 490 7.72 13.32 -30.39
N GLY A 491 6.60 13.11 -29.70
CA GLY A 491 5.65 12.04 -30.04
C GLY A 491 4.68 12.38 -31.18
N ASP A 492 3.93 13.48 -31.07
CA ASP A 492 2.79 13.78 -31.98
C ASP A 492 2.98 15.07 -32.82
N GLY A 493 4.19 15.61 -32.83
CA GLY A 493 4.57 16.83 -33.55
C GLY A 493 5.14 16.56 -34.94
N GLN A 494 5.14 17.60 -35.78
CA GLN A 494 5.76 17.55 -37.09
C GLN A 494 6.45 18.87 -37.42
N TRP A 495 7.63 18.78 -38.03
CA TRP A 495 8.31 19.92 -38.64
C TRP A 495 7.83 20.15 -40.07
N GLN A 496 7.33 21.35 -40.38
CA GLN A 496 6.94 21.73 -41.75
C GLN A 496 8.10 22.47 -42.44
N GLY A 497 9.14 21.73 -42.83
CA GLY A 497 10.38 22.25 -43.43
C GLY A 497 10.26 22.97 -44.79
N LYS A 498 9.06 23.30 -45.25
CA LYS A 498 8.80 24.04 -46.51
C LYS A 498 8.39 25.50 -46.31
N ALA A 499 8.16 25.95 -45.07
CA ALA A 499 7.86 27.35 -44.80
C ALA A 499 9.14 28.19 -44.91
N VAL A 500 9.04 29.39 -45.49
CA VAL A 500 10.12 30.40 -45.59
C VAL A 500 10.78 30.67 -44.22
N ASN A 501 10.08 30.36 -43.12
CA ASN A 501 10.60 30.30 -41.77
C ASN A 501 10.85 28.83 -41.35
N LYS A 502 12.12 28.41 -41.29
CA LYS A 502 12.59 27.05 -40.94
C LYS A 502 12.17 26.52 -39.54
N LYS A 503 11.23 27.15 -38.83
CA LYS A 503 10.88 26.87 -37.42
C LYS A 503 9.38 26.72 -37.15
N ASP A 504 8.56 26.58 -38.19
CA ASP A 504 7.13 26.29 -37.98
C ASP A 504 6.94 24.81 -37.64
N ILE A 505 6.98 24.53 -36.34
CA ILE A 505 6.60 23.24 -35.76
C ILE A 505 5.08 23.20 -35.54
N VAL A 506 4.49 22.06 -35.81
CA VAL A 506 3.04 21.84 -35.79
C VAL A 506 2.72 20.67 -34.88
N LEU A 507 1.72 20.84 -34.03
CA LEU A 507 1.08 19.76 -33.30
C LEU A 507 -0.18 19.34 -34.04
N TYR A 508 -0.39 18.03 -34.14
CA TYR A 508 -1.67 17.48 -34.55
C TYR A 508 -2.31 16.78 -33.36
N ASN A 509 -3.63 16.85 -33.24
CA ASN A 509 -4.34 16.02 -32.28
C ASN A 509 -5.83 15.96 -32.60
N SER A 510 -6.49 14.85 -32.28
CA SER A 510 -7.95 14.74 -32.36
C SER A 510 -8.64 15.45 -31.19
N ASN A 511 -7.97 15.60 -30.05
CA ASN A 511 -8.46 16.33 -28.89
C ASN A 511 -8.32 17.85 -29.12
N PHE A 512 -9.38 18.49 -29.59
CA PHE A 512 -9.42 19.94 -29.79
C PHE A 512 -9.15 20.71 -28.49
N GLN A 513 -9.63 20.21 -27.35
CA GLN A 513 -9.46 20.87 -26.06
C GLN A 513 -7.98 20.91 -25.64
N LEU A 514 -7.18 19.89 -25.97
CA LEU A 514 -5.73 19.92 -25.77
C LEU A 514 -5.09 21.08 -26.53
N LEU A 515 -5.36 21.20 -27.83
CA LEU A 515 -4.76 22.27 -28.64
C LEU A 515 -5.24 23.66 -28.17
N LYS A 516 -6.50 23.78 -27.74
CA LYS A 516 -7.04 25.00 -27.13
C LYS A 516 -6.29 25.36 -25.85
N ASP A 517 -6.10 24.39 -24.94
CA ASP A 517 -5.36 24.59 -23.70
C ASP A 517 -3.90 24.95 -24.00
N ILE A 518 -3.21 24.27 -24.93
CA ILE A 518 -1.84 24.62 -25.33
C ILE A 518 -1.80 26.06 -25.86
N LYS A 519 -2.74 26.42 -26.74
CA LYS A 519 -2.80 27.77 -27.30
C LYS A 519 -2.95 28.84 -26.22
N GLU A 520 -3.85 28.62 -25.28
CA GLU A 520 -4.16 29.57 -24.21
C GLU A 520 -3.04 29.64 -23.17
N TYR A 521 -2.61 28.50 -22.63
CA TYR A 521 -1.68 28.46 -21.51
C TYR A 521 -0.25 28.78 -21.91
N PHE A 522 0.20 28.39 -23.12
CA PHE A 522 1.53 28.76 -23.64
C PHE A 522 1.54 30.04 -24.48
N SER A 523 0.42 30.76 -24.55
CA SER A 523 0.30 32.02 -25.30
C SER A 523 0.68 31.88 -26.78
N CYS A 524 0.21 30.80 -27.43
CA CYS A 524 0.47 30.56 -28.84
C CYS A 524 -0.38 31.50 -29.73
N PRO A 525 0.25 32.29 -30.62
CA PRO A 525 -0.48 33.26 -31.43
C PRO A 525 -1.37 32.60 -32.50
N ASN A 526 -0.95 31.45 -33.03
CA ASN A 526 -1.57 30.86 -34.22
C ASN A 526 -2.93 30.21 -33.94
N GLN A 527 -3.82 30.27 -34.93
CA GLN A 527 -5.15 29.66 -34.84
C GLN A 527 -5.06 28.13 -34.93
N ILE A 528 -6.02 27.45 -34.29
CA ILE A 528 -6.22 26.01 -34.43
C ILE A 528 -7.07 25.80 -35.69
N LEU A 529 -6.59 24.95 -36.59
CA LEU A 529 -7.24 24.71 -37.88
C LEU A 529 -7.58 23.22 -38.03
N PRO A 530 -8.71 22.86 -38.67
CA PRO A 530 -8.97 21.46 -39.01
C PRO A 530 -8.00 20.97 -40.11
N ARG A 531 -7.65 19.68 -40.11
CA ARG A 531 -6.87 19.08 -41.20
C ARG A 531 -7.78 18.83 -42.41
N ARG A 532 -7.34 19.27 -43.59
CA ARG A 532 -8.08 19.12 -44.87
C ARG A 532 -8.53 17.67 -45.15
N HIS A 533 -7.69 16.69 -44.87
CA HIS A 533 -7.95 15.27 -45.18
C HIS A 533 -8.43 14.44 -43.98
N ARG A 534 -8.53 15.04 -42.79
CA ARG A 534 -8.97 14.37 -41.55
C ARG A 534 -9.72 15.40 -40.69
N PRO A 535 -11.01 15.66 -40.94
CA PRO A 535 -11.74 16.76 -40.30
C PRO A 535 -11.83 16.63 -38.77
N ASN A 536 -11.73 15.40 -38.24
CA ASN A 536 -11.70 15.11 -36.80
C ASN A 536 -10.30 15.26 -36.17
N ASN A 537 -9.33 15.79 -36.92
CA ASN A 537 -7.97 16.02 -36.44
C ASN A 537 -7.60 17.47 -36.71
N PHE A 538 -7.09 18.14 -35.68
CA PHE A 538 -6.81 19.57 -35.68
C PHE A 538 -5.31 19.79 -35.70
N LYS A 539 -4.90 20.96 -36.21
CA LYS A 539 -3.49 21.39 -36.23
C LYS A 539 -3.32 22.71 -35.49
N LEU A 540 -2.23 22.81 -34.73
CA LEU A 540 -1.78 24.05 -34.09
C LEU A 540 -0.30 24.27 -34.43
N THR A 541 0.01 25.36 -35.11
CA THR A 541 1.41 25.80 -35.31
C THR A 541 1.88 26.52 -34.05
N LEU A 542 2.97 26.10 -33.39
CA LEU A 542 3.37 26.69 -32.11
C LEU A 542 4.00 28.09 -32.25
N GLY A 543 4.50 28.43 -33.43
CA GLY A 543 5.23 29.67 -33.68
C GLY A 543 6.67 29.62 -33.17
N ARG A 544 7.52 30.49 -33.73
CA ARG A 544 8.97 30.46 -33.53
C ARG A 544 9.40 30.64 -32.07
N GLU A 545 8.79 31.60 -31.34
CA GLU A 545 9.20 31.92 -29.97
C GLU A 545 8.95 30.76 -29.00
N LEU A 546 7.76 30.14 -29.08
CA LEU A 546 7.42 28.99 -28.25
C LEU A 546 8.26 27.77 -28.61
N ALA A 547 8.48 27.52 -29.91
CA ALA A 547 9.40 26.49 -30.36
C ALA A 547 10.81 26.72 -29.77
N ASP A 548 11.37 27.92 -29.94
CA ASP A 548 12.71 28.25 -29.45
C ASP A 548 12.81 28.13 -27.92
N ALA A 549 11.77 28.50 -27.18
CA ALA A 549 11.72 28.29 -25.73
C ALA A 549 11.70 26.81 -25.35
N MET A 550 10.84 26.02 -26.00
CA MET A 550 10.70 24.58 -25.78
C MET A 550 12.02 23.83 -26.01
N PHE A 551 12.69 24.06 -27.13
CA PHE A 551 13.97 23.39 -27.47
C PHE A 551 15.13 23.80 -26.54
N ARG A 552 15.15 25.05 -26.05
CA ARG A 552 16.21 25.52 -25.14
C ARG A 552 16.22 24.77 -23.80
N VAL A 553 15.05 24.40 -23.27
CA VAL A 553 14.96 23.72 -21.97
C VAL A 553 15.61 22.34 -22.02
N THR A 554 15.28 21.54 -23.02
CA THR A 554 15.77 20.16 -23.09
C THR A 554 17.21 20.09 -23.58
N ASN A 555 17.61 20.92 -24.55
CA ASN A 555 18.98 20.89 -25.07
C ASN A 555 20.01 21.24 -23.98
N ASN A 556 19.69 22.17 -23.07
CA ASN A 556 20.61 22.50 -21.97
C ASN A 556 20.79 21.35 -21.00
N VAL A 557 19.74 20.56 -20.73
CA VAL A 557 19.83 19.38 -19.85
C VAL A 557 20.56 18.24 -20.55
N LEU A 558 20.28 18.00 -21.83
CA LEU A 558 20.96 16.98 -22.63
C LEU A 558 22.45 17.29 -22.80
N LYS A 559 22.81 18.56 -23.04
CA LYS A 559 24.22 19.01 -23.06
C LYS A 559 24.92 18.78 -21.74
N ARG A 560 24.31 19.18 -20.61
CA ARG A 560 24.90 18.98 -19.28
C ARG A 560 25.14 17.51 -18.94
N LYS A 561 24.29 16.62 -19.45
CA LYS A 561 24.44 15.17 -19.27
C LYS A 561 25.36 14.51 -20.31
N GLY A 562 25.92 15.27 -21.24
CA GLY A 562 26.83 14.76 -22.27
C GLY A 562 26.14 13.90 -23.33
N TYR A 563 24.84 14.11 -23.60
CA TYR A 563 24.12 13.39 -24.64
C TYR A 563 24.22 14.06 -26.02
N ILE A 564 24.40 15.39 -26.04
CA ILE A 564 24.54 16.16 -27.28
C ILE A 564 25.71 17.16 -27.17
N ASP A 565 26.36 17.46 -28.29
CA ASP A 565 27.48 18.40 -28.39
C ASP A 565 27.05 19.88 -28.19
N GLU A 566 28.01 20.82 -28.28
CA GLU A 566 27.73 22.25 -28.14
C GLU A 566 26.81 22.80 -29.25
N GLU A 567 26.73 22.10 -30.37
CA GLU A 567 25.87 22.39 -31.52
C GLU A 567 24.48 21.76 -31.39
N GLY A 568 24.31 20.81 -30.47
CA GLY A 568 23.06 20.08 -30.20
C GLY A 568 22.89 18.77 -31.01
N ASN A 569 23.95 18.24 -31.61
CA ASN A 569 23.97 16.93 -32.25
C ASN A 569 24.18 15.82 -31.22
N LEU A 570 23.56 14.66 -31.41
CA LEU A 570 23.80 13.47 -30.57
C LEU A 570 25.26 13.01 -30.65
N LEU A 571 25.86 12.68 -29.50
CA LEU A 571 27.22 12.16 -29.45
C LEU A 571 27.27 10.67 -29.86
N PRO A 572 28.36 10.19 -30.48
CA PRO A 572 28.44 8.86 -31.12
C PRO A 572 28.22 7.67 -30.18
N ASP A 573 28.48 7.82 -28.88
CA ASP A 573 28.26 6.76 -27.89
C ASP A 573 26.76 6.54 -27.58
N TYR A 574 25.88 7.38 -28.14
CA TYR A 574 24.43 7.39 -27.95
C TYR A 574 23.63 7.26 -29.26
N THR A 575 24.29 7.16 -30.41
CA THR A 575 23.67 6.83 -31.72
C THR A 575 23.74 5.33 -32.00
#